data_AF-A0A1M6U058-F1
#
_entry.id   AF-A0A1M6U058-F1
#
_cell.length_a   1.000
_cell.length_b   1.000
_cell.length_c   1.000
_cell.angle_alpha   90.00
_cell.angle_beta   90.00
_cell.angle_gamma   90.00
#
_symmetry.space_group_name_H-M   'P 1'
#
loop_
_entity.id
_entity.type
_entity.pdbx_description
1 polymer ?
#
loop_
_entity_poly.entity_id
_entity_poly.type
_entity_poly.pdbx_seq_one_letter_code
_entity_poly.pdbx_strand_id
1 'polypeptide(L)' 'MQNDEDPLAKFGLDAIDLRWTMKDIAGKRWQMLNQAHVPKLIDLGLVEMQDDRPALTIAGQDTVWDG' A
#
# COMPACT_ATOMS: atom_id res chain seq x y z
N MET A 1 1.60 4.64 23.94
CA MET A 1 2.64 4.06 23.08
C MET A 1 1.92 3.12 22.14
N GLN A 2 1.44 3.62 20.99
CA GLN A 2 1.09 2.70 19.92
C GLN A 2 2.43 2.29 19.32
N ASN A 3 2.71 0.99 19.28
CA ASN A 3 3.84 0.51 18.50
C ASN A 3 3.43 0.70 17.05
N ASP A 4 3.87 1.80 16.46
CA ASP A 4 3.83 2.07 15.02
C ASP A 4 4.77 1.07 14.30
N GLU A 5 4.48 -0.23 14.43
CA GLU A 5 5.14 -1.24 13.63
C GLU A 5 4.64 -1.07 12.20
N ASP A 6 5.57 -0.74 11.30
CA ASP A 6 5.29 -0.67 9.87
C ASP A 6 4.53 -1.94 9.46
N PRO A 7 3.26 -1.83 9.01
CA PRO A 7 2.43 -2.98 8.67
C PRO A 7 3.03 -3.82 7.53
N LEU A 8 4.01 -3.27 6.80
CA LEU A 8 4.77 -3.95 5.77
C LEU A 8 6.02 -4.66 6.30
N ALA A 9 6.54 -4.35 7.48
CA ALA A 9 7.82 -4.88 7.99
C ALA A 9 7.86 -6.42 8.03
N LYS A 10 6.72 -7.07 8.31
CA LYS A 10 6.56 -8.53 8.33
C LYS A 10 6.81 -9.22 6.99
N PHE A 11 6.90 -8.46 5.89
CA PHE A 11 7.11 -8.99 4.55
C PHE A 11 8.57 -8.92 4.08
N GLY A 12 9.50 -8.39 4.89
CA GLY A 12 10.91 -8.34 4.53
C GLY A 12 11.16 -7.60 3.21
N LEU A 13 11.78 -8.26 2.23
CA LEU A 13 12.06 -7.64 0.92
C LEU A 13 10.79 -7.30 0.13
N ASP A 14 9.72 -8.10 0.26
CA ASP A 14 8.44 -7.83 -0.40
C ASP A 14 7.80 -6.53 0.10
N ALA A 15 8.18 -6.04 1.29
CA ALA A 15 7.72 -4.76 1.83
C ALA A 15 8.05 -3.59 0.90
N ILE A 16 9.21 -3.66 0.21
CA ILE A 16 9.65 -2.64 -0.75
C ILE A 16 8.70 -2.57 -1.93
N ASP A 17 8.33 -3.73 -2.49
CA ASP A 17 7.44 -3.79 -3.66
C ASP A 17 6.00 -3.40 -3.31
N LEU A 18 5.53 -3.77 -2.12
CA LEU A 18 4.22 -3.35 -1.60
C LEU A 18 4.17 -1.82 -1.43
N ARG A 19 5.23 -1.23 -0.86
CA ARG A 19 5.35 0.22 -0.67
C ARG A 19 5.44 0.97 -2.00
N TRP A 20 6.17 0.43 -2.98
CA TRP A 20 6.19 0.98 -4.33
C TRP A 20 4.81 0.94 -4.99
N THR A 21 4.09 -0.17 -4.84
CA THR A 21 2.71 -0.31 -5.34
C THR A 21 1.80 0.75 -4.71
N MET A 22 1.92 1.00 -3.41
CA MET A 22 1.20 2.08 -2.72
C MET A 22 1.57 3.48 -3.27
N LYS A 23 2.86 3.72 -3.55
CA LYS A 23 3.32 4.97 -4.19
C LYS A 23 2.82 5.12 -5.62
N ASP A 24 2.61 4.03 -6.35
CA ASP A 24 1.99 4.04 -7.67
C ASP A 24 0.51 4.45 -7.57
N ILE A 25 -0.20 3.89 -6.58
CA ILE A 25 -1.60 4.24 -6.29
C ILE A 25 -1.73 5.72 -5.90
N ALA A 26 -0.92 6.19 -4.95
CA ALA A 26 -0.87 7.61 -4.55
C ALA A 26 -0.61 8.55 -5.74
N GLY A 27 0.36 8.17 -6.58
CA GLY A 27 0.73 8.91 -7.79
C GLY A 27 -0.21 8.71 -8.97
N LYS A 28 -1.28 7.92 -8.84
CA LYS A 28 -2.20 7.55 -9.92
C LYS A 28 -1.49 6.95 -11.15
N ARG A 29 -0.37 6.24 -10.94
CA ARG A 29 0.48 5.63 -11.98
C ARG A 29 -0.07 4.27 -12.44
N TRP A 30 -1.32 4.26 -12.91
CA TRP A 30 -2.08 3.04 -13.21
C TRP A 30 -1.44 2.09 -14.22
N GLN A 31 -0.67 2.63 -15.18
CA GLN A 31 -0.01 1.81 -16.22
C GLN A 31 1.18 1.00 -15.70
N MET A 32 1.77 1.41 -14.57
CA MET A 32 2.94 0.74 -13.97
C MET A 32 2.57 -0.02 -12.69
N LEU A 33 1.30 0.05 -12.28
CA LEU A 33 0.82 -0.53 -11.05
C LEU A 33 0.95 -2.05 -11.08
N ASN A 34 1.67 -2.61 -10.11
CA ASN A 34 1.70 -4.05 -9.91
C ASN A 34 0.38 -4.54 -9.31
N GLN A 35 -0.52 -5.02 -10.17
CA GLN A 35 -1.84 -5.51 -9.77
C GLN A 35 -1.78 -6.75 -8.86
N ALA A 36 -0.70 -7.53 -8.87
CA ALA A 36 -0.56 -8.70 -8.01
C ALA A 36 -0.44 -8.33 -6.52
N HIS A 37 -0.02 -7.11 -6.22
CA HIS A 37 0.16 -6.61 -4.86
C HIS A 37 -1.08 -5.90 -4.30
N VAL A 38 -2.03 -5.50 -5.16
CA VAL A 38 -3.26 -4.80 -4.75
C VAL A 38 -4.11 -5.63 -3.77
N PRO A 39 -4.41 -6.92 -4.01
CA PRO A 39 -5.21 -7.72 -3.08
C PRO A 39 -4.58 -7.79 -1.68
N LYS A 40 -3.26 -7.95 -1.62
CA LYS A 40 -2.52 -8.01 -0.35
C LYS A 40 -2.57 -6.69 0.41
N LEU A 41 -2.51 -5.56 -0.29
CA LEU A 41 -2.66 -4.23 0.32
C LEU A 41 -4.10 -3.97 0.80
N ILE A 42 -5.10 -4.54 0.11
CA ILE A 42 -6.49 -4.52 0.55
C ILE A 42 -6.68 -5.35 1.82
N ASP A 43 -6.11 -6.56 1.87
CA ASP A 43 -6.16 -7.43 3.06
C ASP A 43 -5.52 -6.78 4.30
N LEU A 44 -4.53 -5.91 4.08
CA LEU A 44 -3.88 -5.12 5.13
C LEU A 44 -4.66 -3.87 5.55
N GLY A 45 -5.75 -3.54 4.85
CA GLY A 45 -6.51 -2.31 5.07
C GLY A 45 -5.76 -1.04 4.66
N LEU A 46 -4.69 -1.16 3.86
CA LEU A 46 -3.89 -0.03 3.36
C LEU A 46 -4.43 0.52 2.04
N VAL A 47 -5.12 -0.33 1.28
CA VAL A 47 -5.78 0.00 0.02
C VAL A 47 -7.24 -0.41 0.10
N GLU A 48 -8.10 0.32 -0.59
CA GLU A 48 -9.49 -0.05 -0.82
C GLU A 48 -9.86 0.19 -2.29
N MET A 49 -10.91 -0.47 -2.76
CA MET A 49 -11.42 -0.23 -4.12
C MET A 49 -12.46 0.90 -4.09
N GLN A 50 -12.17 2.00 -4.78
CA GLN A 50 -13.09 3.11 -5.01
C GLN A 50 -13.29 3.28 -6.52
N ASP A 51 -14.54 3.28 -7.00
CA ASP A 51 -14.87 3.43 -8.42
C ASP A 51 -14.05 2.50 -9.34
N ASP A 52 -13.98 1.21 -8.98
CA ASP A 52 -13.20 0.17 -9.67
C ASP A 52 -11.69 0.42 -9.75
N ARG A 53 -11.15 1.31 -8.90
CA ARG A 53 -9.72 1.60 -8.80
C ARG A 53 -9.21 1.46 -7.37
N PRO A 54 -7.98 0.97 -7.19
CA PRO A 54 -7.36 0.97 -5.87
C PRO A 54 -7.08 2.41 -5.43
N ALA A 55 -7.43 2.73 -4.20
CA ALA A 55 -7.18 4.00 -3.52
C ALA A 55 -6.54 3.72 -2.15
N LEU A 56 -5.64 4.60 -1.69
CA LEU A 56 -5.06 4.46 -0.35
C LEU A 56 -6.09 4.84 0.71
N THR A 57 -6.24 3.96 1.71
CA THR A 57 -6.95 4.30 2.94
C THR A 57 -6.14 5.33 3.75
N ILE A 58 -6.70 5.84 4.84
CA ILE A 58 -5.96 6.73 5.76
C ILE A 58 -4.69 6.04 6.26
N ALA A 59 -4.80 4.78 6.72
CA ALA A 59 -3.65 3.99 7.16
C ALA A 59 -2.62 3.78 6.03
N GLY A 60 -3.08 3.58 4.80
CA GLY A 60 -2.21 3.51 3.62
C GLY A 60 -1.47 4.81 3.33
N GLN A 61 -2.11 5.96 3.52
CA GLN A 61 -1.50 7.28 3.33
C GLN A 61 -0.45 7.60 4.39
N ASP A 62 -0.66 7.18 5.63
CA ASP A 62 0.34 7.32 6.69
C ASP A 62 1.53 6.37 6.41
N THR A 63 1.22 5.12 6.07
CA THR A 63 2.23 4.09 5.82
C THR A 63 3.08 4.36 4.58
N VAL A 64 2.53 4.91 3.49
CA VAL A 64 3.25 5.00 2.18
C VAL A 64 4.50 5.89 2.23
N TRP A 65 4.57 6.82 3.19
CA TRP A 65 5.68 7.75 3.35
C TRP A 65 6.58 7.45 4.53
N ASP A 66 6.10 6.69 5.52
CA ASP A 66 6.89 6.29 6.69
C ASP A 66 7.90 5.21 6.32
N GLY A 67 9.20 5.53 6.28
CA GLY A 67 10.26 4.58 5.94
C GLY A 67 11.61 4.98 6.52
#